data_AF-A0A8H4AFX9-F1
#
_entry.id   AF-A0A8H4AFX9-F1
#
_cell.length_a   1.000
_cell.length_b   1.000
_cell.length_c   1.000
_cell.angle_alpha   90.00
_cell.angle_beta   90.00
_cell.angle_gamma   90.00
#
_symmetry.space_group_name_H-M   'P 1'
#
loop_
_entity.id
_entity.type
_entity.pdbx_description
1 polymer ?
#
loop_
_entity_poly.entity_id
_entity_poly.type
_entity_poly.pdbx_seq_one_letter_code
_entity_poly.pdbx_strand_id
1 'polypeptide(L)'
;MGHIFGTNNVGCCYEQGIGVEIDENKAFIYYQKSANLGDPIGTYNVGNCYQYGIGVEMDEHKAFNYYQKAANMGYAEAINVVGCCYLYGYGIELDEYQAFICYKKLAEM
;
A
#
# COMPACT_ATOMS: atom_id res chain seq x y z
N MET A 1 -5.67 -19.49 -11.71
CA MET A 1 -4.53 -18.80 -11.04
C MET A 1 -4.05 -17.69 -11.97
N GLY A 2 -4.79 -16.58 -12.02
CA GLY A 2 -4.30 -15.39 -12.75
C GLY A 2 -3.04 -14.90 -12.05
N HIS A 3 -1.98 -14.58 -12.80
CA HIS A 3 -0.68 -14.18 -12.24
C HIS A 3 -0.85 -12.93 -11.36
N ILE A 4 -0.93 -13.14 -10.04
CA ILE A 4 -1.10 -12.09 -9.02
C ILE A 4 -0.01 -11.02 -9.20
N PHE A 5 1.25 -11.47 -9.35
CA PHE A 5 2.42 -10.61 -9.60
C PHE A 5 2.37 -9.84 -10.93
N GLY A 6 1.76 -10.41 -11.97
CA GLY A 6 1.70 -9.77 -13.28
C GLY A 6 0.82 -8.52 -13.26
N THR A 7 -0.22 -8.51 -12.42
CA THR A 7 -1.19 -7.41 -12.36
C THR A 7 -0.60 -6.17 -11.69
N ASN A 8 0.18 -6.35 -10.61
CA ASN A 8 0.87 -5.25 -9.93
C ASN A 8 1.91 -4.59 -10.86
N ASN A 9 2.71 -5.40 -11.56
CA ASN A 9 3.75 -4.88 -12.45
C ASN A 9 3.17 -4.06 -13.61
N VAL A 10 1.99 -4.40 -14.12
CA VAL A 10 1.30 -3.56 -15.12
C VAL A 10 0.91 -2.21 -14.53
N GLY A 11 0.49 -2.17 -13.26
CA GLY A 11 0.28 -0.92 -12.53
C GLY A 11 1.55 -0.07 -12.50
N CYS A 12 2.69 -0.66 -12.14
CA CYS A 12 3.98 0.02 -12.13
C CYS A 12 4.39 0.53 -13.52
N CYS A 13 4.12 -0.23 -14.58
CA CYS A 13 4.41 0.23 -15.94
C CYS A 13 3.62 1.49 -16.31
N TYR A 14 2.34 1.57 -15.93
CA TYR A 14 1.53 2.77 -16.16
C TYR A 14 1.93 3.95 -15.27
N GLU A 15 2.35 3.70 -14.03
CA GLU A 15 2.82 4.75 -13.13
C GLU A 15 4.14 5.35 -13.63
N GLN A 16 5.08 4.51 -14.06
CA GLN A 16 6.47 4.89 -14.39
C GLN A 16 6.72 5.07 -15.90
N GLY A 17 5.72 4.83 -16.75
CA GLY A 17 5.84 4.94 -18.21
C GLY A 17 6.74 3.88 -18.86
N ILE A 18 6.79 2.67 -18.29
CA ILE A 18 7.66 1.60 -18.79
C ILE A 18 6.95 0.86 -19.93
N GLY A 19 7.34 1.19 -21.17
CA GLY A 19 6.79 0.57 -22.39
C GLY A 19 5.37 1.01 -22.75
N VAL A 20 4.79 1.94 -21.98
CA VAL A 20 3.48 2.59 -22.18
C VAL A 20 3.58 4.05 -21.77
N GLU A 21 2.65 4.90 -22.21
CA GLU A 21 2.53 6.26 -21.67
C GLU A 21 2.11 6.23 -20.20
N ILE A 22 2.56 7.24 -19.44
CA ILE A 22 2.17 7.41 -18.04
C ILE A 22 0.67 7.61 -17.96
N ASP A 23 0.01 6.81 -17.12
CA ASP A 23 -1.42 6.88 -16.87
C ASP A 23 -1.72 6.44 -15.43
N GLU A 24 -1.72 7.41 -14.51
CA GLU A 24 -1.91 7.15 -13.08
C GLU A 24 -3.28 6.54 -12.77
N ASN A 25 -4.32 6.89 -13.54
CA ASN A 25 -5.65 6.29 -13.38
C ASN A 25 -5.62 4.80 -13.69
N LYS A 26 -4.93 4.40 -14.77
CA LYS A 26 -4.72 2.98 -15.06
C LYS A 26 -3.85 2.32 -14.01
N ALA A 27 -2.78 2.97 -13.54
CA ALA A 27 -1.94 2.44 -12.48
C ALA A 27 -2.78 2.08 -11.24
N PHE A 28 -3.59 3.01 -10.76
CA PHE A 28 -4.51 2.80 -9.64
C PHE A 28 -5.47 1.63 -9.88
N ILE A 29 -6.08 1.53 -11.06
CA ILE A 29 -6.98 0.43 -11.42
C ILE A 29 -6.25 -0.94 -11.35
N TYR A 30 -5.02 -1.02 -11.83
CA TYR A 30 -4.25 -2.27 -11.80
C TYR A 30 -3.78 -2.64 -10.40
N TYR A 31 -3.37 -1.67 -9.58
CA TYR A 31 -3.08 -1.91 -8.16
C TYR A 31 -4.32 -2.39 -7.41
N GLN A 32 -5.49 -1.79 -7.65
CA GLN A 32 -6.75 -2.24 -7.03
C GLN A 32 -7.11 -3.67 -7.46
N LYS A 33 -6.90 -4.03 -8.73
CA LYS A 33 -7.08 -5.41 -9.20
C LYS A 33 -6.12 -6.37 -8.50
N SER A 34 -4.85 -6.01 -8.36
CA SER A 34 -3.85 -6.82 -7.66
C SER A 34 -4.20 -6.99 -6.18
N ALA A 35 -4.62 -5.92 -5.49
CA ALA A 35 -5.12 -5.97 -4.11
C ALA A 35 -6.33 -6.92 -3.97
N ASN A 36 -7.29 -6.85 -4.91
CA ASN A 36 -8.47 -7.73 -4.91
C ASN A 36 -8.12 -9.21 -5.15
N LEU A 37 -6.96 -9.51 -5.72
CA LEU A 37 -6.42 -10.87 -5.86
C LEU A 37 -5.68 -11.36 -4.61
N GLY A 38 -5.62 -10.56 -3.55
CA GLY A 38 -4.91 -10.88 -2.31
C GLY A 38 -3.40 -10.64 -2.39
N ASP A 39 -2.93 -9.79 -3.32
CA ASP A 39 -1.53 -9.39 -3.38
C ASP A 39 -1.21 -8.40 -2.24
N PRO A 40 -0.31 -8.72 -1.31
CA PRO A 40 0.14 -7.77 -0.30
C PRO A 40 0.80 -6.52 -0.93
N ILE A 41 1.57 -6.68 -2.01
CA ILE A 41 2.29 -5.59 -2.68
C ILE A 41 1.29 -4.69 -3.42
N GLY A 42 0.34 -5.29 -4.13
CA GLY A 42 -0.75 -4.54 -4.77
C GLY A 42 -1.59 -3.78 -3.74
N THR A 43 -1.92 -4.41 -2.62
CA THR A 43 -2.65 -3.77 -1.51
C THR A 43 -1.88 -2.59 -0.94
N TYR A 44 -0.56 -2.72 -0.76
CA TYR A 44 0.31 -1.63 -0.34
C TYR A 44 0.37 -0.49 -1.37
N ASN A 45 0.44 -0.82 -2.65
CA ASN A 45 0.46 0.18 -3.73
C ASN A 45 -0.86 0.96 -3.85
N VAL A 46 -2.00 0.33 -3.55
CA VAL A 46 -3.26 1.09 -3.39
C VAL A 46 -3.16 2.10 -2.23
N GLY A 47 -2.49 1.73 -1.13
CA GLY A 47 -2.18 2.65 -0.05
C GLY A 47 -1.33 3.84 -0.52
N ASN A 48 -0.28 3.58 -1.32
CA ASN A 48 0.54 4.64 -1.93
C ASN A 48 -0.29 5.55 -2.85
N CYS A 49 -1.23 5.01 -3.62
CA CYS A 49 -2.11 5.83 -4.45
C CYS A 49 -2.91 6.84 -3.63
N TYR A 50 -3.49 6.43 -2.50
CA TYR A 50 -4.19 7.36 -1.61
C TYR A 50 -3.26 8.30 -0.85
N GLN A 51 -2.02 7.91 -0.55
CA GLN A 51 -1.05 8.77 0.13
C GLN A 51 -0.53 9.89 -0.79
N TYR A 52 -0.24 9.57 -2.05
CA TYR A 52 0.45 10.47 -2.99
C TYR A 52 -0.45 11.01 -4.10
N GLY A 53 -1.71 10.59 -4.16
CA GLY A 53 -2.68 11.06 -5.14
C GLY A 53 -2.50 10.45 -6.53
N ILE A 54 -1.98 9.22 -6.62
CA ILE A 54 -1.69 8.55 -7.91
C ILE A 54 -3.00 8.00 -8.48
N GLY A 55 -3.59 8.72 -9.44
CA GLY A 55 -4.82 8.31 -10.12
C GLY A 55 -6.07 8.33 -9.24
N VAL A 56 -5.98 8.89 -8.04
CA VAL A 56 -7.07 9.04 -7.06
C VAL A 56 -6.79 10.26 -6.19
N GLU A 57 -7.82 10.87 -5.63
CA GLU A 57 -7.65 11.96 -4.65
C GLU A 57 -6.93 11.45 -3.39
N MET A 58 -6.05 12.27 -2.83
CA MET A 58 -5.34 11.93 -1.60
C MET A 58 -6.31 11.72 -0.44
N ASP A 59 -6.09 10.67 0.34
CA ASP A 59 -6.89 10.33 1.51
C ASP A 59 -6.04 9.51 2.48
N GLU A 60 -5.43 10.18 3.45
CA GLU A 60 -4.52 9.56 4.41
C GLU A 60 -5.20 8.45 5.22
N HIS A 61 -6.48 8.60 5.54
CA HIS A 61 -7.23 7.58 6.28
C HIS A 61 -7.46 6.33 5.42
N LYS A 62 -7.78 6.47 4.13
CA LYS A 62 -7.82 5.32 3.21
C LYS A 62 -6.44 4.72 3.01
N ALA A 63 -5.38 5.53 2.88
CA ALA A 63 -4.01 5.06 2.76
C ALA A 63 -3.65 4.15 3.94
N PHE A 64 -3.86 4.63 5.17
CA PHE A 64 -3.68 3.86 6.40
C PHE A 64 -4.42 2.53 6.37
N ASN A 65 -5.71 2.54 5.99
CA ASN A 65 -6.52 1.32 5.92
C ASN A 65 -5.94 0.27 4.95
N TYR A 66 -5.38 0.71 3.82
CA TYR A 66 -4.73 -0.19 2.86
C TYR A 66 -3.37 -0.69 3.35
N TYR A 67 -2.55 0.17 3.98
CA TYR A 67 -1.32 -0.26 4.63
C TYR A 67 -1.59 -1.29 5.73
N GLN A 68 -2.60 -1.07 6.57
CA GLN A 68 -2.99 -2.02 7.62
C GLN A 68 -3.44 -3.37 7.03
N LYS A 69 -4.17 -3.38 5.91
CA LYS A 69 -4.53 -4.61 5.20
C LYS A 69 -3.29 -5.36 4.70
N ALA A 70 -2.35 -4.68 4.05
CA ALA A 70 -1.11 -5.29 3.59
C ALA A 70 -0.23 -5.80 4.75
N ALA A 71 -0.17 -5.06 5.87
CA ALA A 71 0.52 -5.47 7.09
C ALA A 71 -0.08 -6.73 7.73
N ASN A 72 -1.41 -6.88 7.68
CA ASN A 72 -2.11 -8.08 8.13
C ASN A 72 -1.85 -9.30 7.24
N MET A 73 -1.48 -9.08 5.96
CA MET A 73 -1.00 -10.12 5.05
C MET A 73 0.48 -10.46 5.25
N GLY A 74 1.16 -9.81 6.20
CA GLY A 74 2.57 -10.07 6.53
C GLY A 74 3.58 -9.31 5.68
N TYR A 75 3.17 -8.27 4.96
CA TYR A 75 4.10 -7.46 4.17
C TYR A 75 4.92 -6.54 5.08
N ALA A 76 6.24 -6.75 5.15
CA ALA A 76 7.12 -6.09 6.10
C ALA A 76 7.12 -4.56 5.93
N GLU A 77 7.20 -4.08 4.69
CA GLU A 77 7.19 -2.66 4.38
C GLU A 77 5.89 -2.00 4.83
N ALA A 78 4.74 -2.68 4.66
CA ALA A 78 3.47 -2.18 5.18
C ALA A 78 3.42 -2.15 6.71
N ILE A 79 3.96 -3.17 7.40
CA ILE A 79 4.03 -3.16 8.88
C ILE A 79 4.87 -1.96 9.36
N ASN A 80 5.97 -1.66 8.67
CA ASN A 80 6.82 -0.52 9.01
C ASN A 80 6.07 0.81 8.82
N VAL A 81 5.36 0.97 7.70
CA VAL A 81 4.56 2.16 7.41
C VAL A 81 3.42 2.32 8.42
N VAL A 82 2.71 1.25 8.79
CA VAL A 82 1.68 1.29 9.83
C VAL A 82 2.26 1.73 11.17
N GLY A 83 3.45 1.24 11.54
CA GLY A 83 4.16 1.70 12.73
C GLY A 83 4.43 3.21 12.69
N CYS A 84 4.88 3.73 11.55
CA CYS A 84 5.07 5.17 11.35
C CYS A 84 3.75 5.96 11.42
N CYS A 85 2.66 5.43 10.85
CA CYS A 85 1.34 6.06 10.93
C CYS A 85 0.88 6.23 12.38
N TYR A 86 1.03 5.20 13.21
CA TYR A 86 0.73 5.30 14.64
C TYR A 86 1.68 6.23 15.40
N LEU A 87 2.97 6.25 15.04
CA LEU A 87 3.95 7.10 15.72
C LEU A 87 3.74 8.59 15.44
N TYR A 88 3.33 8.95 14.22
CA TYR A 88 3.22 10.35 13.77
C TYR A 88 1.78 10.83 13.56
N GLY A 89 0.79 9.95 13.69
CA GLY A 89 -0.62 10.28 13.49
C GLY A 89 -1.03 10.47 12.02
N TYR A 90 -0.41 9.73 11.07
CA TYR A 90 -0.75 9.82 9.66
C TYR A 90 -1.97 8.96 9.32
N GLY A 91 -3.09 9.61 9.01
CA GLY A 91 -4.35 8.94 8.66
C GLY A 91 -5.04 8.19 9.82
N ILE A 92 -4.46 8.20 11.02
CA ILE A 92 -5.01 7.62 12.25
C ILE A 92 -4.54 8.43 13.46
N GLU A 93 -5.20 8.26 14.61
CA GLU A 93 -4.75 8.84 15.88
C GLU A 93 -3.39 8.29 16.28
N LEU A 94 -2.57 9.16 16.88
CA LEU A 94 -1.26 8.80 17.39
C LEU A 94 -1.38 7.76 18.52
N ASP A 95 -0.65 6.66 18.39
CA ASP A 95 -0.59 5.58 19.39
C ASP A 95 0.82 4.97 19.42
N GLU A 96 1.67 5.47 20.32
CA GLU A 96 3.06 5.00 20.46
C GLU A 96 3.14 3.51 20.83
N TYR A 97 2.14 2.97 21.53
CA TYR A 97 2.11 1.56 21.89
C TYR A 97 1.86 0.68 20.66
N GLN A 98 0.91 1.05 19.80
CA GLN A 98 0.69 0.35 18.54
C GLN A 98 1.90 0.45 17.59
N ALA A 99 2.58 1.59 17.57
CA ALA A 99 3.83 1.75 16.85
C ALA A 99 4.89 0.75 17.35
N PHE A 100 5.09 0.65 18.67
CA PHE A 100 5.98 -0.34 19.28
C PHE A 100 5.62 -1.77 18.89
N ILE A 101 4.34 -2.13 18.92
CA ILE A 101 3.87 -3.47 18.53
C ILE A 101 4.23 -3.78 17.07
N CYS A 102 4.08 -2.81 16.16
CA CYS A 102 4.45 -2.98 14.75
C CYS A 102 5.96 -3.22 14.59
N TYR A 103 6.79 -2.40 15.23
CA TYR A 103 8.26 -2.55 15.14
C TYR A 103 8.76 -3.82 15.82
N LYS A 104 8.14 -4.22 16.94
CA LYS A 104 8.44 -5.50 17.58
C LYS A 104 8.12 -6.67 16.65
N LYS A 105 6.94 -6.65 16.00
CA LYS A 105 6.56 -7.67 15.03
C LYS A 105 7.59 -7.80 13.90
N LEU A 106 8.11 -6.68 13.39
CA LEU A 106 9.15 -6.69 12.36
C LEU A 106 10.49 -7.27 12.84
N ALA A 107 10.89 -7.00 14.09
CA ALA A 107 12.11 -7.54 14.66
C ALA A 107 12.05 -9.06 14.90
N GLU A 108 10.84 -9.62 14.98
CA GLU A 108 10.57 -11.04 15.25
C GLU A 108 10.19 -11.86 14.00
N MET A 109 10.07 -11.22 12.83
CA MET A 109 9.81 -11.88 11.52
C MET A 109 11.06 -12.55 10.95
#